data_AF-A0A0D2MJ25-F1
#
_entry.id   AF-A0A0D2MJ25-F1
#
_cell.length_a   1.000
_cell.length_b   1.000
_cell.length_c   1.000
_cell.angle_alpha   90.00
_cell.angle_beta   90.00
_cell.angle_gamma   90.00
#
_symmetry.space_group_name_H-M   'P 1'
#
loop_
_entity.id
_entity.type
_entity.pdbx_description
1 polymer ?
#
loop_
_entity_poly.entity_id
_entity_poly.type
_entity_poly.pdbx_seq_one_letter_code
_entity_poly.pdbx_strand_id
1 'polypeptide(L)'
;MFFRLATVFVTATAIAASTVPVARQVGAATTCTLVLTPQSPVSSSTNLLAEFNLLIGRNLVIEAEGEGGDGSGNNAGSTFTTNADGTFTVEDTVSAGGETAAETAAIITGWVGEIKDGFTINWLVDAASCN
;
A
#
# COMPACT_ATOMS: atom_id res chain seq x y z
N MET A 1 20.77 -57.62 -0.53
CA MET A 1 19.87 -56.51 -0.90
C MET A 1 18.91 -56.28 0.24
N PHE A 2 18.94 -55.15 0.94
CA PHE A 2 17.77 -54.55 1.60
C PHE A 2 18.10 -53.07 1.84
N PHE A 3 17.73 -52.23 0.86
CA PHE A 3 17.73 -50.78 1.01
C PHE A 3 16.59 -50.40 1.96
N ARG A 4 16.90 -49.70 3.05
CA ARG A 4 15.90 -49.04 3.91
C ARG A 4 15.81 -47.57 3.48
N LEU A 5 14.69 -47.20 2.87
CA LEU A 5 14.34 -45.82 2.54
C LEU A 5 13.88 -45.10 3.81
N ALA A 6 14.49 -43.95 4.11
CA ALA A 6 14.08 -43.04 5.16
C ALA A 6 12.93 -42.15 4.65
N THR A 7 11.79 -42.18 5.32
CA THR A 7 10.64 -41.33 5.02
C THR A 7 10.77 -40.02 5.80
N VAL A 8 11.09 -38.93 5.10
CA VAL A 8 11.07 -37.57 5.66
C VAL A 8 9.65 -37.02 5.54
N PHE A 9 8.99 -36.79 6.67
CA PHE A 9 7.73 -36.04 6.71
C PHE A 9 8.05 -34.54 6.68
N VAL A 10 7.69 -33.86 5.59
CA VAL A 10 7.70 -32.40 5.51
C VAL A 10 6.39 -31.91 6.15
N THR A 11 6.46 -31.37 7.36
CA THR A 11 5.33 -30.70 8.00
C THR A 11 5.20 -29.31 7.38
N ALA A 12 4.16 -29.11 6.57
CA ALA A 12 3.76 -27.80 6.10
C ALA A 12 3.23 -26.98 7.29
N THR A 13 3.96 -25.94 7.69
CA THR A 13 3.45 -24.93 8.61
C THR A 13 2.42 -24.08 7.85
N ALA A 14 1.15 -24.34 8.11
CA ALA A 14 0.08 -23.44 7.69
C ALA A 14 0.26 -22.11 8.43
N ILE A 15 0.62 -21.07 7.69
CA ILE A 15 0.58 -19.70 8.17
C ILE A 15 -0.91 -19.38 8.34
N ALA A 16 -1.39 -19.40 9.58
CA ALA A 16 -2.73 -18.93 9.85
C ALA A 16 -2.76 -17.43 9.51
N ALA A 17 -3.39 -17.09 8.38
CA ALA A 17 -3.76 -15.72 8.09
C ALA A 17 -4.64 -15.24 9.25
N SER A 18 -4.18 -14.23 9.98
CA SER A 18 -4.95 -13.64 11.06
C SER A 18 -6.25 -13.07 10.48
N THR A 19 -7.37 -13.69 10.81
CA THR A 19 -8.71 -13.22 10.48
C THR A 19 -9.24 -12.24 11.52
N VAL A 20 -8.38 -11.71 12.41
CA VAL A 20 -8.77 -10.62 13.30
C VAL A 20 -9.21 -9.48 12.39
N PRO A 21 -10.51 -9.12 12.39
CA PRO A 21 -10.90 -7.87 11.80
C PRO A 21 -10.24 -6.84 12.72
N VAL A 22 -9.10 -6.28 12.30
CA VAL A 22 -8.76 -4.92 12.69
C VAL A 22 -10.06 -4.17 12.43
N ALA A 23 -10.59 -3.51 13.44
CA ALA A 23 -11.78 -2.70 13.29
C ALA A 23 -11.43 -1.67 12.21
N ARG A 24 -11.73 -2.02 10.95
CA ARG A 24 -11.80 -1.07 9.85
C ARG A 24 -12.74 -0.01 10.41
N GLN A 25 -12.40 1.26 10.26
CA GLN A 25 -13.43 2.28 10.38
C GLN A 25 -14.43 1.99 9.24
N VAL A 26 -15.38 1.09 9.50
CA VAL A 26 -16.38 0.60 8.56
C VAL A 26 -17.24 1.82 8.26
N GLY A 27 -16.87 2.56 7.21
CA GLY A 27 -17.50 3.82 6.81
C GLY A 27 -16.53 4.91 6.33
N ALA A 28 -15.23 4.81 6.60
CA ALA A 28 -14.24 5.86 6.25
C ALA A 28 -13.20 5.42 5.20
N ALA A 29 -13.27 4.19 4.70
CA ALA A 29 -12.33 3.73 3.68
C ALA A 29 -12.79 4.15 2.27
N THR A 30 -11.83 4.56 1.45
CA THR A 30 -12.00 4.87 0.02
C THR A 30 -10.97 4.07 -0.79
N THR A 31 -11.32 3.71 -2.02
CA THR A 31 -10.39 3.04 -2.94
C THR A 31 -9.81 4.07 -3.88
N CYS A 32 -8.49 4.23 -3.86
CA CYS A 32 -7.76 5.19 -4.67
C CYS A 32 -6.87 4.48 -5.69
N THR A 33 -6.85 5.00 -6.91
CA THR A 33 -5.90 4.65 -7.97
C THR A 33 -4.93 5.81 -8.17
N LEU A 34 -3.63 5.52 -8.13
CA LEU A 34 -2.54 6.47 -8.38
C LEU A 34 -1.73 6.02 -9.60
N VAL A 35 -1.19 6.98 -10.35
CA VAL A 35 -0.12 6.76 -11.32
C VAL A 35 1.15 7.34 -10.71
N LEU A 36 2.16 6.49 -10.51
CA LEU A 36 3.39 6.83 -9.81
C LEU A 36 4.60 6.71 -10.74
N THR A 37 5.39 7.77 -10.80
CA THR A 37 6.70 7.80 -11.49
C THR A 37 7.83 7.71 -10.46
N PRO A 38 8.70 6.69 -10.55
CA PRO A 38 9.84 6.58 -9.64
C PRO A 38 10.85 7.70 -9.95
N GLN A 39 11.35 8.36 -8.90
CA GLN A 39 12.37 9.42 -9.02
C GLN A 39 13.81 8.88 -9.15
N SER A 40 13.97 7.56 -9.08
CA SER A 40 15.22 6.86 -9.33
C SER A 40 14.94 5.50 -9.97
N PRO A 41 15.91 4.88 -10.67
CA PRO A 41 15.69 3.58 -11.29
C PRO A 41 15.25 2.51 -10.28
N VAL A 42 14.15 1.83 -10.58
CA VAL A 42 13.65 0.71 -9.77
C VAL A 42 14.52 -0.52 -10.00
N SER A 43 15.14 -1.04 -8.94
CA SER A 43 15.90 -2.30 -8.98
C SER A 43 14.95 -3.49 -9.13
N SER A 44 15.39 -4.54 -9.82
CA SER A 44 14.65 -5.82 -9.88
C SER A 44 14.51 -6.51 -8.52
N SER A 45 15.27 -6.08 -7.51
CA SER A 45 15.17 -6.57 -6.13
C SER A 45 14.21 -5.77 -5.26
N THR A 46 13.64 -4.67 -5.76
CA THR A 46 12.74 -3.81 -4.99
C THR A 46 11.41 -4.54 -4.74
N ASN A 47 11.01 -4.62 -3.46
CA ASN A 47 9.68 -5.11 -3.10
C ASN A 47 8.65 -3.98 -3.29
N LEU A 48 8.17 -3.83 -4.53
CA LEU A 48 7.24 -2.78 -4.91
C LEU A 48 5.93 -2.79 -4.10
N LEU A 49 5.44 -3.97 -3.72
CA LEU A 49 4.24 -4.08 -2.90
C LEU A 49 4.44 -3.41 -1.52
N ALA A 50 5.56 -3.72 -0.85
CA ALA A 50 5.90 -3.09 0.42
C ALA A 50 6.18 -1.59 0.26
N GLU A 51 6.83 -1.20 -0.83
CA GLU A 51 7.11 0.19 -1.17
C GLU A 51 5.82 1.00 -1.28
N PHE A 52 4.84 0.54 -2.06
CA PHE A 52 3.57 1.23 -2.27
C PHE A 52 2.69 1.26 -1.02
N ASN A 53 2.61 0.15 -0.28
CA ASN A 53 1.89 0.11 1.00
C ASN A 53 2.44 1.15 1.99
N LEU A 54 3.78 1.26 2.08
CA LEU A 54 4.40 2.23 2.99
C LEU A 54 4.24 3.66 2.47
N LEU A 55 4.43 3.88 1.17
CA LEU A 55 4.25 5.19 0.55
C LEU A 55 2.83 5.72 0.81
N ILE A 56 1.80 4.94 0.45
CA ILE A 56 0.43 5.41 0.58
C ILE A 56 0.05 5.50 2.07
N GLY A 57 0.27 4.44 2.84
CA GLY A 57 -0.15 4.39 4.25
C GLY A 57 0.53 5.44 5.11
N ARG A 58 1.86 5.63 4.98
CA ARG A 58 2.61 6.58 5.82
C ARG A 58 2.28 8.02 5.47
N ASN A 59 2.32 8.39 4.19
CA ASN A 59 2.07 9.77 3.79
C ASN A 59 0.62 10.18 4.07
N LEU A 60 -0.35 9.26 3.89
CA LEU A 60 -1.74 9.52 4.25
C LEU A 60 -1.90 9.86 5.74
N VAL A 61 -1.33 9.06 6.64
CA VAL A 61 -1.46 9.31 8.08
C VAL A 61 -0.81 10.64 8.48
N ILE A 62 0.39 10.93 7.96
CA ILE A 62 1.11 12.18 8.25
C ILE A 62 0.29 13.40 7.83
N GLU A 63 -0.33 13.36 6.65
CA GLU A 63 -1.09 14.51 6.16
C GLU A 63 -2.45 14.63 6.82
N ALA A 64 -3.13 13.51 7.08
CA ALA A 64 -4.36 13.50 7.86
C ALA A 64 -4.13 14.10 9.26
N GLU A 65 -3.03 13.74 9.96
CA GLU A 65 -2.67 14.39 11.24
C GLU A 65 -2.56 15.91 11.13
N GLY A 66 -2.04 16.41 10.00
CA GLY A 66 -1.95 17.84 9.71
C GLY A 66 -3.30 18.53 9.49
N GLU A 67 -4.31 17.78 9.03
CA GLU A 67 -5.67 18.24 8.74
C GLU A 67 -6.66 18.01 9.91
N GLY A 68 -6.20 17.38 11.00
CA GLY A 68 -7.00 17.13 12.21
C GLY A 68 -7.32 15.65 12.48
N GLY A 69 -6.79 14.75 11.67
CA GLY A 69 -6.80 13.30 11.88
C GLY A 69 -6.10 12.86 13.16
N ASP A 70 -6.37 11.63 13.59
CA ASP A 70 -5.96 11.10 14.89
C ASP A 70 -4.60 10.37 14.89
N GLY A 71 -3.91 10.34 13.75
CA GLY A 71 -2.62 9.66 13.59
C GLY A 71 -2.68 8.15 13.42
N SER A 72 -3.88 7.61 13.26
CA SER A 72 -4.07 6.23 12.85
C SER A 72 -4.48 6.15 11.38
N GLY A 73 -4.29 4.98 10.78
CA GLY A 73 -4.73 4.72 9.42
C GLY A 73 -4.79 3.22 9.16
N ASN A 74 -5.57 2.85 8.16
CA ASN A 74 -5.65 1.48 7.68
C ASN A 74 -5.33 1.45 6.19
N ASN A 75 -4.51 0.49 5.80
CA ASN A 75 -4.15 0.21 4.42
C ASN A 75 -4.49 -1.26 4.15
N ALA A 76 -5.37 -1.50 3.18
CA ALA A 76 -5.87 -2.85 2.89
C ALA A 76 -4.88 -3.69 2.07
N GLY A 77 -3.81 -3.07 1.56
CA GLY A 77 -2.83 -3.66 0.67
C GLY A 77 -3.02 -3.15 -0.75
N SER A 78 -1.96 -2.56 -1.28
CA SER A 78 -1.89 -2.09 -2.65
C SER A 78 -1.89 -3.26 -3.65
N THR A 79 -2.45 -3.03 -4.83
CA THR A 79 -2.16 -3.80 -6.03
C THR A 79 -1.55 -2.86 -7.07
N PHE A 80 -0.78 -3.39 -8.02
CA PHE A 80 -0.16 -2.54 -9.03
C PHE A 80 0.05 -3.23 -10.37
N THR A 81 0.12 -2.42 -11.42
CA THR A 81 0.52 -2.81 -12.76
C THR A 81 1.63 -1.87 -13.24
N THR A 82 2.68 -2.43 -13.85
CA THR A 82 3.73 -1.65 -14.50
C THR A 82 3.28 -1.20 -15.89
N ASN A 83 3.46 0.07 -16.20
CA ASN A 83 3.13 0.67 -17.49
C ASN A 83 4.34 0.63 -18.44
N ALA A 84 4.08 0.79 -19.74
CA ALA A 84 5.12 0.71 -20.78
C ALA A 84 6.17 1.83 -20.70
N ASP A 85 5.82 2.96 -20.10
CA ASP A 85 6.68 4.13 -19.88
C ASP A 85 7.52 4.04 -18.59
N GLY A 86 7.40 2.95 -17.83
CA GLY A 86 8.09 2.76 -16.55
C GLY A 86 7.38 3.37 -15.34
N THR A 87 6.19 3.93 -15.52
CA THR A 87 5.30 4.32 -14.41
C THR A 87 4.55 3.11 -13.85
N PHE A 88 3.88 3.31 -12.72
CA PHE A 88 3.09 2.27 -12.06
C PHE A 88 1.70 2.77 -11.78
N THR A 89 0.69 2.01 -12.21
CA THR A 89 -0.69 2.21 -11.77
C THR A 89 -0.91 1.39 -10.51
N VAL A 90 -1.18 2.07 -9.39
CA VAL A 90 -1.32 1.48 -8.06
C VAL A 90 -2.73 1.71 -7.56
N GLU A 91 -3.41 0.67 -7.10
CA GLU A 91 -4.72 0.76 -6.46
C GLU A 91 -4.61 0.33 -5.01
N ASP A 92 -5.20 1.09 -4.09
CA ASP A 92 -5.25 0.74 -2.67
C ASP A 92 -6.57 1.19 -2.04
N THR A 93 -7.03 0.45 -1.03
CA THR A 93 -8.17 0.84 -0.21
C THR A 93 -7.69 1.26 1.16
N VAL A 94 -7.88 2.54 1.48
CA VAL A 94 -7.26 3.19 2.63
C VAL A 94 -8.24 4.03 3.40
N SER A 95 -7.94 4.25 4.69
CA SER A 95 -8.63 5.19 5.56
C SER A 95 -7.64 5.85 6.49
N ALA A 96 -7.81 7.14 6.79
CA ALA A 96 -7.13 7.82 7.87
C ALA A 96 -8.09 7.99 9.06
N GLY A 97 -7.58 7.80 10.28
CA GLY A 97 -8.38 8.00 11.48
C GLY A 97 -8.66 9.48 11.72
N GLY A 98 -9.88 9.77 12.19
CA GLY A 98 -10.40 11.14 12.26
C GLY A 98 -10.98 11.68 10.96
N GLU A 99 -10.67 11.06 9.81
CA GLU A 99 -11.13 11.49 8.49
C GLU A 99 -12.36 10.70 8.02
N THR A 100 -13.20 11.35 7.21
CA THR A 100 -14.19 10.67 6.38
C THR A 100 -13.53 10.08 5.13
N ALA A 101 -14.25 9.21 4.42
CA ALA A 101 -13.80 8.69 3.13
C ALA A 101 -13.57 9.83 2.10
N ALA A 102 -14.39 10.88 2.15
CA ALA A 102 -14.26 12.02 1.25
C ALA A 102 -13.04 12.88 1.56
N GLU A 103 -12.72 13.09 2.84
CA GLU A 103 -11.52 13.82 3.25
C GLU A 103 -10.25 13.00 2.95
N THR A 104 -10.26 11.68 3.24
CA THR A 104 -9.18 10.77 2.84
C THR A 104 -8.94 10.82 1.32
N ALA A 105 -10.02 10.80 0.53
CA ALA A 105 -9.94 10.94 -0.92
C ALA A 105 -9.39 12.31 -1.35
N ALA A 106 -9.80 13.40 -0.67
CA ALA A 106 -9.32 14.74 -0.95
C ALA A 106 -7.80 14.88 -0.69
N ILE A 107 -7.30 14.29 0.39
CA ILE A 107 -5.85 14.25 0.70
C ILE A 107 -5.11 13.57 -0.45
N ILE A 108 -5.49 12.33 -0.81
CA ILE A 108 -4.78 11.55 -1.84
C ILE A 108 -4.89 12.18 -3.22
N THR A 109 -6.06 12.73 -3.59
CA THR A 109 -6.22 13.43 -4.87
C THR A 109 -5.45 14.74 -4.92
N GLY A 110 -5.19 15.36 -3.77
CA GLY A 110 -4.32 16.54 -3.62
C GLY A 110 -2.84 16.26 -3.90
N TRP A 111 -2.39 14.99 -3.86
CA TRP A 111 -0.99 14.64 -4.08
C TRP A 111 -0.51 14.82 -5.52
N VAL A 112 -1.42 15.04 -6.48
CA VAL A 112 -1.06 15.16 -7.89
C VAL A 112 -0.04 16.26 -8.12
N GLY A 113 1.10 15.90 -8.72
CA GLY A 113 2.24 16.79 -8.95
C GLY A 113 3.25 16.84 -7.81
N GLU A 114 2.99 16.17 -6.69
CA GLU A 114 3.91 16.10 -5.56
C GLU A 114 4.80 14.85 -5.60
N ILE A 115 5.97 14.99 -4.98
CA ILE A 115 6.86 13.86 -4.72
C ILE A 115 6.57 13.35 -3.32
N LYS A 116 6.15 12.10 -3.21
CA LYS A 116 5.95 11.40 -1.93
C LYS A 116 7.13 10.50 -1.62
N ASP A 117 7.51 10.50 -0.36
CA ASP A 117 8.60 9.67 0.12
C ASP A 117 8.14 8.21 0.24
N GLY A 118 8.81 7.31 -0.46
CA GLY A 118 8.64 5.88 -0.27
C GLY A 118 9.50 5.34 0.87
N PHE A 119 9.86 4.06 0.77
CA PHE A 119 10.84 3.43 1.66
C PHE A 119 12.25 3.54 1.09
N THR A 120 12.40 3.22 -0.19
CA THR A 120 13.69 3.21 -0.89
C THR A 120 13.76 4.20 -2.04
N ILE A 121 12.61 4.54 -2.61
CA ILE A 121 12.48 5.39 -3.80
C ILE A 121 11.46 6.47 -3.48
N ASN A 122 11.71 7.70 -3.95
CA ASN A 122 10.70 8.75 -3.93
C ASN A 122 9.85 8.67 -5.19
N TRP A 123 8.58 9.00 -5.10
CA TRP A 123 7.63 8.79 -6.19
C TRP A 123 6.88 10.07 -6.48
N LEU A 124 6.93 10.51 -7.74
CA LEU A 124 6.04 11.55 -8.23
C LEU A 124 4.65 10.96 -8.43
N VAL A 125 3.62 11.63 -7.94
CA VAL A 125 2.23 11.27 -8.20
C VAL A 125 1.75 12.01 -9.45
N ASP A 126 1.71 11.32 -10.58
CA ASP A 126 1.29 11.93 -11.86
C ASP A 126 -0.23 12.09 -11.95
N ALA A 127 -0.96 11.16 -11.35
CA ALA A 127 -2.42 11.18 -11.29
C ALA A 127 -2.91 10.45 -10.04
N ALA A 128 -4.06 10.87 -9.52
CA ALA A 128 -4.76 10.21 -8.43
C ALA A 128 -6.27 10.36 -8.61
N SER A 129 -7.03 9.30 -8.31
CA SER A 129 -8.49 9.27 -8.35
C SER A 129 -9.00 8.31 -7.29
N CYS A 130 -10.03 8.71 -6.54
CA CYS A 130 -10.60 7.91 -5.45
C CYS A 130 -12.12 7.77 -5.63
N ASN A 131 -12.66 6.62 -5.20
CA ASN A 131 -14.10 6.31 -5.22
C ASN A 131 -14.58 5.72 -3.89
#